data_AF-A0AA51QQD2-F1
#
_entry.id   AF-A0AA51QQD2-F1
#
_cell.length_a   1.000
_cell.length_b   1.000
_cell.length_c   1.000
_cell.angle_alpha   90.00
_cell.angle_beta   90.00
_cell.angle_gamma   90.00
#
_symmetry.space_group_name_H-M   'P 1'
#
loop_
_entity.id
_entity.type
_entity.pdbx_description
1 polymer ?
#
loop_
_entity_poly.entity_id
_entity_poly.type
_entity_poly.pdbx_seq_one_letter_code
_entity_poly.pdbx_strand_id
1 'polypeptide(L)'
;MDEVRADLEAAERKIAGEIDPGARALVVAVGVLVLLGSFSLPHAGAANGWEVLSFAPDATAESIALPSRIFVWLALVFGSIFAILALVTRRWVLAWLALAGSAVSIVFGMLSIWTRQTLPVGDPGAGPGIGLILGWFAVMVLTFHWAKVVWTRTALQLAAEAELRDAAARDENKGLLDD
;
A
#
# COMPACT_ATOMS: atom_id res chain seq x y z
N MET A 1 -3.82 -0.22 42.20
CA MET A 1 -4.13 0.96 41.38
C MET A 1 -3.13 1.09 40.23
N ASP A 2 -1.83 0.90 40.47
CA ASP A 2 -0.80 0.96 39.41
C ASP A 2 -0.88 -0.17 38.37
N GLU A 3 -1.22 -1.40 38.78
CA GLU A 3 -1.45 -2.53 37.86
C GLU A 3 -2.63 -2.29 36.91
N VAL A 4 -3.75 -1.75 37.42
CA VAL A 4 -4.93 -1.40 36.61
C VAL A 4 -4.59 -0.29 35.61
N ARG A 5 -3.74 0.66 36.00
CA ARG A 5 -3.28 1.75 35.14
C ARG A 5 -2.31 1.26 34.05
N ALA A 6 -1.40 0.35 34.39
CA ALA A 6 -0.47 -0.27 33.45
C ALA A 6 -1.20 -1.17 32.43
N ASP A 7 -2.21 -1.94 32.88
CA ASP A 7 -3.05 -2.73 31.99
C ASP A 7 -3.92 -1.85 31.07
N LEU A 8 -4.42 -0.71 31.57
CA LEU A 8 -5.13 0.28 30.77
C LEU A 8 -4.22 0.94 29.73
N GLU A 9 -3.00 1.35 30.10
CA GLU A 9 -2.03 1.93 29.17
C GLU A 9 -1.55 0.92 28.12
N ALA A 10 -1.36 -0.36 28.51
CA ALA A 10 -1.02 -1.43 27.59
C ALA A 10 -2.18 -1.74 26.64
N ALA A 11 -3.42 -1.73 27.14
CA ALA A 11 -4.62 -1.89 26.33
C ALA A 11 -4.82 -0.70 25.38
N GLU A 12 -4.66 0.55 25.84
CA GLU A 12 -4.69 1.76 25.01
C GLU A 12 -3.61 1.74 23.94
N ARG A 13 -2.38 1.32 24.27
CA ARG A 13 -1.29 1.22 23.29
C ARG A 13 -1.56 0.14 22.23
N LYS A 14 -2.24 -0.93 22.63
CA LYS A 14 -2.65 -2.02 21.74
C LYS A 14 -3.81 -1.59 20.82
N ILE A 15 -4.82 -0.93 21.38
CA ILE A 15 -5.95 -0.33 20.64
C ILE A 15 -5.46 0.78 19.72
N ALA A 16 -4.50 1.59 20.17
CA ALA A 16 -3.93 2.66 19.38
C ALA A 16 -3.30 2.11 18.09
N GLY A 17 -2.68 0.93 18.11
CA GLY A 17 -2.02 0.33 16.94
C GLY A 17 -2.96 -0.20 15.86
N GLU A 18 -4.26 -0.32 16.15
CA GLU A 18 -5.23 -0.90 15.24
C GLU A 18 -5.79 0.11 14.24
N ILE A 19 -6.04 -0.33 13.01
CA ILE A 19 -6.81 0.39 12.01
C ILE A 19 -8.20 -0.22 11.89
N ASP A 20 -9.21 0.63 11.71
CA ASP A 20 -10.52 0.19 11.23
C ASP A 20 -10.68 0.55 9.74
N PRO A 21 -10.37 -0.39 8.83
CA PRO A 21 -10.55 -0.17 7.39
C PRO A 21 -12.02 -0.16 6.96
N GLY A 22 -12.99 -0.56 7.80
CA GLY A 22 -14.43 -0.51 7.52
C GLY A 22 -14.83 -1.06 6.15
N ALA A 23 -15.77 -0.39 5.47
CA ALA A 23 -16.20 -0.77 4.10
C ALA A 23 -15.06 -0.73 3.05
N ARG A 24 -13.97 0.01 3.32
CA ARG A 24 -12.82 0.10 2.42
C ARG A 24 -11.97 -1.17 2.46
N ALA A 25 -12.06 -1.97 3.52
CA ALA A 25 -11.39 -3.27 3.60
C ALA A 25 -11.77 -4.18 2.43
N LEU A 26 -13.06 -4.18 2.06
CA LEU A 26 -13.57 -4.95 0.94
C LEU A 26 -12.97 -4.48 -0.39
N VAL A 27 -12.91 -3.16 -0.61
CA VAL A 27 -12.33 -2.60 -1.86
C VAL A 27 -10.84 -2.91 -1.96
N VAL A 28 -10.10 -2.81 -0.86
CA VAL A 28 -8.69 -3.20 -0.81
C VAL A 28 -8.55 -4.70 -1.09
N ALA A 29 -9.36 -5.56 -0.47
CA ALA A 29 -9.32 -7.01 -0.71
C ALA A 29 -9.60 -7.35 -2.17
N VAL A 30 -10.63 -6.75 -2.78
CA VAL A 30 -10.93 -6.90 -4.21
C VAL A 30 -9.77 -6.37 -5.07
N GLY A 31 -9.20 -5.22 -4.72
CA GLY A 31 -8.05 -4.65 -5.41
C GLY A 31 -6.82 -5.58 -5.39
N VAL A 32 -6.55 -6.23 -4.26
CA VAL A 32 -5.49 -7.25 -4.15
C VAL A 32 -5.80 -8.46 -5.05
N LEU A 33 -7.04 -8.95 -5.05
CA LEU A 33 -7.42 -10.07 -5.92
C LEU A 33 -7.29 -9.72 -7.40
N VAL A 34 -7.70 -8.51 -7.81
CA VAL A 34 -7.53 -8.01 -9.17
C VAL A 34 -6.04 -7.90 -9.52
N LEU A 35 -5.20 -7.40 -8.60
CA LEU A 35 -3.77 -7.31 -8.79
C LEU A 35 -3.12 -8.69 -8.99
N LEU A 36 -3.45 -9.67 -8.14
CA LEU A 36 -2.95 -11.04 -8.28
C LEU A 36 -3.48 -11.71 -9.55
N GLY A 37 -4.73 -11.45 -9.92
CA GLY A 37 -5.31 -11.90 -11.18
C GLY A 37 -4.59 -11.31 -12.39
N SER A 38 -4.14 -10.04 -12.31
CA SER A 38 -3.41 -9.39 -13.39
C SER A 38 -2.09 -10.07 -13.71
N PHE A 39 -1.44 -10.72 -12.73
CA PHE A 39 -0.19 -11.44 -12.95
C PHE A 39 -0.38 -12.73 -13.74
N SER A 40 -1.58 -13.27 -13.77
CA SER A 40 -1.91 -14.45 -14.59
C SER A 40 -2.21 -14.07 -16.04
N LEU A 41 -2.36 -12.77 -16.32
CA LEU A 41 -2.54 -12.23 -17.67
C LEU A 41 -1.18 -11.90 -18.31
N PRO A 42 -1.11 -11.82 -19.65
CA PRO A 42 0.11 -11.42 -20.33
C PRO A 42 0.54 -10.00 -19.96
N HIS A 43 1.78 -9.86 -19.52
CA HIS A 43 2.43 -8.58 -19.20
C HIS A 43 3.23 -8.05 -20.40
N ALA A 44 3.81 -8.94 -21.21
CA ALA A 44 4.43 -8.62 -22.50
C ALA A 44 4.44 -9.88 -23.37
N GLY A 45 3.82 -9.81 -24.55
CA GLY A 45 3.77 -10.95 -25.47
C GLY A 45 3.03 -12.14 -24.86
N ALA A 46 3.67 -13.30 -24.83
CA ALA A 46 3.16 -14.49 -24.13
C ALA A 46 3.51 -14.50 -22.62
N ALA A 47 4.47 -13.68 -22.19
CA ALA A 47 5.00 -13.72 -20.82
C ALA A 47 4.01 -13.10 -19.82
N ASN A 48 3.62 -13.87 -18.81
CA ASN A 48 2.78 -13.41 -17.70
C ASN A 48 3.61 -12.88 -16.51
N GLY A 49 2.94 -12.26 -15.53
CA GLY A 49 3.60 -11.68 -14.35
C GLY A 49 4.35 -12.69 -13.48
N TRP A 50 3.91 -13.95 -13.43
CA TRP A 50 4.60 -15.00 -12.66
C TRP A 50 5.91 -15.42 -13.30
N GLU A 51 5.93 -15.53 -14.63
CA GLU A 51 7.13 -15.82 -15.42
C GLU A 51 8.16 -14.68 -15.33
N VAL A 52 7.68 -13.43 -15.24
CA VAL A 52 8.55 -12.26 -15.00
C VAL A 52 9.23 -12.34 -13.63
N LEU A 53 8.55 -12.87 -12.60
CA LEU A 53 9.09 -13.03 -11.25
C LEU A 53 10.12 -14.16 -11.16
N SER A 54 9.90 -15.27 -11.86
CA SER A 54 10.74 -16.47 -11.79
C SER A 54 11.95 -16.44 -12.73
N PHE A 55 12.18 -15.33 -13.44
CA PHE A 55 13.20 -15.22 -14.49
C PHE A 55 13.08 -16.34 -15.54
N ALA A 56 11.85 -16.70 -15.90
CA ALA A 56 11.59 -17.79 -16.85
C ALA A 56 12.17 -17.48 -18.25
N PRO A 57 12.47 -18.50 -19.07
CA PRO A 57 13.02 -18.33 -20.43
C PRO A 57 12.17 -17.39 -21.31
N ASP A 58 10.85 -17.45 -21.20
CA ASP A 58 9.94 -16.59 -21.97
C ASP A 58 10.08 -15.10 -21.59
N ALA A 59 10.42 -14.80 -20.33
CA ALA A 59 10.75 -13.44 -19.87
C ALA A 59 12.18 -13.00 -20.24
N THR A 60 13.02 -13.89 -20.76
CA THR A 60 14.29 -13.52 -21.41
C THR A 60 14.14 -13.33 -22.91
N ALA A 61 13.22 -14.08 -23.53
CA ALA A 61 12.89 -13.95 -24.95
C ALA A 61 12.18 -12.62 -25.28
N GLU A 62 11.34 -12.11 -24.38
CA GLU A 62 10.60 -10.86 -24.56
C GLU A 62 11.39 -9.59 -24.13
N SER A 63 12.72 -9.66 -24.04
CA SER A 63 13.58 -8.51 -23.66
C SER A 63 13.07 -7.76 -22.42
N ILE A 64 12.58 -8.46 -21.39
CA ILE A 64 11.93 -7.81 -20.25
C ILE A 64 12.92 -6.94 -19.47
N ALA A 65 12.74 -5.62 -19.59
CA ALA A 65 13.57 -4.62 -18.95
C ALA A 65 13.46 -4.65 -17.42
N LEU A 66 14.53 -4.24 -16.74
CA LEU A 66 14.63 -4.19 -15.27
C LEU A 66 13.44 -3.48 -14.58
N PRO A 67 12.89 -2.36 -15.10
CA PRO A 67 11.75 -1.68 -14.46
C PRO A 67 10.52 -2.57 -14.31
N SER A 68 10.24 -3.42 -15.30
CA SER A 68 9.11 -4.35 -15.27
C SER A 68 9.27 -5.39 -14.17
N ARG A 69 10.48 -5.93 -14.00
CA ARG A 69 10.78 -6.90 -12.93
C ARG A 69 10.64 -6.27 -11.54
N ILE A 70 11.15 -5.05 -11.38
CA ILE A 70 11.01 -4.31 -10.12
C ILE A 70 9.53 -4.03 -9.83
N PHE A 71 8.76 -3.61 -10.83
CA PHE A 71 7.34 -3.36 -10.68
C PHE A 71 6.59 -4.59 -10.15
N VAL A 72 6.76 -5.75 -10.79
CA VAL A 72 6.02 -6.97 -10.38
C VAL A 72 6.40 -7.39 -8.95
N TRP A 73 7.67 -7.29 -8.58
CA TRP A 73 8.11 -7.56 -7.21
C TRP A 73 7.51 -6.61 -6.19
N LEU A 74 7.54 -5.29 -6.47
CA LEU A 74 6.95 -4.31 -5.56
C LEU A 74 5.43 -4.47 -5.45
N ALA A 75 4.75 -4.74 -6.56
CA ALA A 75 3.32 -5.01 -6.59
C ALA A 75 2.94 -6.29 -5.83
N LEU A 76 3.74 -7.35 -5.93
CA LEU A 76 3.52 -8.58 -5.16
C LEU A 76 3.71 -8.32 -3.66
N VAL A 77 4.86 -7.75 -3.28
CA VAL A 77 5.24 -7.59 -1.88
C VAL A 77 4.36 -6.56 -1.21
N PHE A 78 4.25 -5.35 -1.76
CA PHE A 78 3.55 -4.26 -1.10
C PHE A 78 2.07 -4.19 -1.46
N GLY A 79 1.75 -4.36 -2.74
CA GLY A 79 0.38 -4.34 -3.23
C GLY A 79 -0.44 -5.56 -2.80
N SER A 80 0.21 -6.70 -2.50
CA SER A 80 -0.47 -7.93 -2.07
C SER A 80 -0.08 -8.38 -0.66
N ILE A 81 1.18 -8.75 -0.40
CA ILE A 81 1.57 -9.36 0.89
C ILE A 81 1.37 -8.39 2.06
N PHE A 82 1.97 -7.19 2.02
CA PHE A 82 1.77 -6.18 3.07
C PHE A 82 0.33 -5.70 3.14
N ALA A 83 -0.38 -5.60 2.01
CA ALA A 83 -1.79 -5.23 2.00
C ALA A 83 -2.65 -6.27 2.73
N ILE A 84 -2.47 -7.56 2.44
CA ILE A 84 -3.16 -8.66 3.13
C ILE A 84 -2.79 -8.67 4.62
N LEU A 85 -1.50 -8.56 4.95
CA LEU A 85 -1.05 -8.52 6.35
C LEU A 85 -1.65 -7.33 7.09
N ALA A 86 -1.69 -6.15 6.49
CA ALA A 86 -2.28 -4.96 7.08
C ALA A 86 -3.79 -5.12 7.32
N LEU A 87 -4.52 -5.80 6.42
CA LEU A 87 -5.94 -6.11 6.61
C LEU A 87 -6.17 -7.16 7.71
N VAL A 88 -5.39 -8.23 7.72
CA VAL A 88 -5.53 -9.35 8.67
C VAL A 88 -5.12 -8.93 10.08
N THR A 89 -3.96 -8.29 10.23
CA THR A 89 -3.47 -7.90 11.55
C THR A 89 -4.02 -6.55 12.00
N ARG A 90 -4.68 -5.81 11.12
CA ARG A 90 -5.18 -4.45 11.36
C ARG A 90 -4.12 -3.51 11.91
N ARG A 91 -2.84 -3.70 11.57
CA ARG A 91 -1.74 -2.91 12.15
C ARG A 91 -1.47 -1.67 11.31
N TRP A 92 -1.54 -0.49 11.91
CA TRP A 92 -1.32 0.78 11.20
C TRP A 92 0.07 0.90 10.54
N VAL A 93 1.11 0.35 11.18
CA VAL A 93 2.47 0.36 10.60
C VAL A 93 2.51 -0.42 9.28
N LEU A 94 1.81 -1.54 9.19
CA LEU A 94 1.75 -2.33 7.95
C LEU A 94 0.95 -1.61 6.86
N ALA A 95 -0.09 -0.86 7.23
CA ALA A 95 -0.83 -0.02 6.30
C ALA A 95 0.05 1.08 5.68
N TRP A 96 0.96 1.69 6.47
CA TRP A 96 1.96 2.63 5.96
C TRP A 96 2.96 1.97 5.01
N LEU A 97 3.43 0.77 5.34
CA LEU A 97 4.35 0.03 4.48
C LEU A 97 3.69 -0.36 3.15
N ALA A 98 2.44 -0.86 3.21
CA ALA A 98 1.64 -1.15 2.03
C ALA A 98 1.44 0.11 1.18
N LEU A 99 1.13 1.25 1.80
CA LEU A 99 0.98 2.54 1.14
C LEU A 99 2.26 2.99 0.44
N ALA A 100 3.37 3.09 1.17
CA ALA A 100 4.64 3.59 0.67
C ALA A 100 5.15 2.71 -0.48
N GLY A 101 5.13 1.39 -0.31
CA GLY A 101 5.58 0.47 -1.34
C GLY A 101 4.67 0.45 -2.57
N SER A 102 3.35 0.59 -2.39
CA SER A 102 2.41 0.71 -3.52
C SER A 102 2.62 2.02 -4.29
N ALA A 103 2.89 3.13 -3.58
CA ALA A 103 3.21 4.41 -4.22
C ALA A 103 4.48 4.33 -5.09
N VAL A 104 5.55 3.69 -4.60
CA VAL A 104 6.77 3.46 -5.39
C VAL A 104 6.48 2.54 -6.59
N SER A 105 5.63 1.53 -6.41
CA SER A 105 5.21 0.62 -7.49
C SER A 105 4.55 1.36 -8.66
N ILE A 106 3.82 2.45 -8.42
CA ILE A 106 3.19 3.24 -9.50
C ILE A 106 4.25 3.78 -10.47
N VAL A 107 5.37 4.28 -9.95
CA VAL A 107 6.46 4.85 -10.77
C VAL A 107 7.09 3.76 -11.63
N PHE A 108 7.39 2.60 -11.04
CA PHE A 108 7.95 1.47 -11.78
C PHE A 108 6.96 0.86 -12.77
N GLY A 109 5.66 0.87 -12.47
CA GLY A 109 4.62 0.43 -13.41
C GLY A 109 4.53 1.35 -14.63
N MET A 110 4.59 2.67 -14.41
CA MET A 110 4.67 3.65 -15.51
C MET A 110 5.93 3.44 -16.36
N LEU A 111 7.10 3.29 -15.72
CA LEU A 111 8.35 3.01 -16.44
C LEU A 111 8.30 1.67 -17.19
N SER A 112 7.68 0.65 -16.60
CA SER A 112 7.47 -0.65 -17.27
C SER A 112 6.65 -0.47 -18.54
N ILE A 113 5.53 0.27 -18.49
CA ILE A 113 4.71 0.54 -19.68
C ILE A 113 5.50 1.33 -20.72
N TRP A 114 6.21 2.38 -20.28
CA TRP A 114 7.02 3.22 -21.16
C TRP A 114 8.09 2.40 -21.90
N THR A 115 8.87 1.58 -21.18
CA THR A 115 9.93 0.75 -21.81
C THR A 115 9.39 -0.20 -22.88
N ARG A 116 8.13 -0.62 -22.79
CA ARG A 116 7.46 -1.45 -23.82
C ARG A 116 6.95 -0.65 -25.00
N GLN A 117 6.64 0.62 -24.80
CA GLN A 117 6.22 1.52 -25.86
C GLN A 117 7.42 2.07 -26.64
N THR A 118 8.61 2.11 -26.03
CA THR A 118 9.83 2.65 -26.62
C THR A 118 10.87 1.57 -26.95
N LEU A 119 10.42 0.42 -27.45
CA LEU A 119 11.33 -0.64 -27.89
C LEU A 119 12.16 -0.18 -29.10
N PRO A 120 13.44 -0.57 -29.20
CA PRO A 120 14.27 -0.30 -30.38
C PRO A 120 13.63 -0.84 -31.66
N VAL A 121 13.84 -0.15 -32.77
CA VAL A 121 13.36 -0.60 -34.09
C VAL A 121 14.00 -1.95 -34.43
N GLY A 122 13.18 -2.98 -34.65
CA GLY A 122 13.62 -4.34 -34.95
C GLY A 122 13.70 -5.29 -33.74
N ASP A 123 13.37 -4.82 -32.53
CA ASP A 123 13.22 -5.70 -31.36
C ASP A 123 11.97 -6.60 -31.54
N PRO A 124 12.07 -7.93 -31.35
CA PRO A 124 10.93 -8.83 -31.41
C PRO A 124 9.97 -8.69 -30.23
N GLY A 125 10.34 -7.95 -29.18
CA GLY A 125 9.55 -7.75 -27.98
C GLY A 125 8.17 -7.16 -28.26
N ALA A 126 7.15 -7.70 -27.60
CA ALA A 126 5.79 -7.21 -27.71
C ALA A 126 5.55 -5.96 -26.84
N GLY A 127 4.53 -5.19 -27.24
CA GLY A 127 4.06 -4.01 -26.50
C GLY A 127 3.48 -4.35 -25.11
N PRO A 128 3.04 -3.32 -24.36
CA PRO A 128 2.52 -3.51 -23.00
C PRO A 128 1.27 -4.40 -23.01
N GLY A 129 1.34 -5.53 -22.30
CA GLY A 129 0.23 -6.45 -22.16
C GLY A 129 -0.88 -5.92 -21.25
N ILE A 130 -2.09 -6.44 -21.42
CA ILE A 130 -3.25 -6.02 -20.64
C ILE A 130 -3.08 -6.29 -19.14
N GLY A 131 -2.36 -7.37 -18.77
CA GLY A 131 -2.06 -7.69 -17.37
C GLY A 131 -1.20 -6.62 -16.70
N LEU A 132 -0.24 -6.05 -17.43
CA LEU A 132 0.61 -4.97 -16.93
C LEU A 132 -0.20 -3.70 -16.67
N ILE A 133 -1.05 -3.31 -17.61
CA ILE A 133 -1.90 -2.12 -17.50
C ILE A 133 -2.88 -2.31 -16.33
N LEU A 134 -3.55 -3.45 -16.26
CA LEU A 134 -4.49 -3.78 -15.18
C LEU A 134 -3.81 -3.78 -13.82
N GLY A 135 -2.63 -4.40 -13.70
CA GLY A 135 -1.84 -4.42 -12.47
C GLY A 135 -1.42 -3.02 -12.04
N TRP A 136 -1.00 -2.17 -12.98
CA TRP A 136 -0.64 -0.79 -12.69
C TRP A 136 -1.83 0.03 -12.16
N PHE A 137 -3.01 -0.10 -12.78
CA PHE A 137 -4.24 0.51 -12.28
C PHE A 137 -4.65 -0.02 -10.91
N ALA A 138 -4.56 -1.33 -10.68
CA ALA A 138 -4.88 -1.94 -9.39
C ALA A 138 -3.99 -1.37 -8.26
N VAL A 139 -2.69 -1.21 -8.51
CA VAL A 139 -1.74 -0.58 -7.57
C VAL A 139 -2.12 0.88 -7.29
N MET A 140 -2.55 1.66 -8.29
CA MET A 140 -3.02 3.03 -8.06
C MET A 140 -4.26 3.07 -7.16
N VAL A 141 -5.23 2.19 -7.40
CA VAL A 141 -6.44 2.07 -6.57
C VAL A 141 -6.08 1.68 -5.13
N LEU A 142 -5.20 0.69 -4.95
CA LEU A 142 -4.72 0.26 -3.64
C LEU A 142 -4.03 1.40 -2.89
N THR A 143 -3.16 2.14 -3.57
CA THR A 143 -2.44 3.29 -3.01
C THR A 143 -3.42 4.36 -2.50
N PHE A 144 -4.44 4.69 -3.29
CA PHE A 144 -5.47 5.65 -2.89
C PHE A 144 -6.25 5.19 -1.64
N HIS A 145 -6.66 3.92 -1.60
CA HIS A 145 -7.41 3.39 -0.45
C HIS A 145 -6.55 3.33 0.81
N TRP A 146 -5.29 2.92 0.70
CA TRP A 146 -4.37 2.92 1.84
C TRP A 146 -4.08 4.34 2.34
N ALA A 147 -3.91 5.31 1.45
CA ALA A 147 -3.74 6.72 1.84
C ALA A 147 -4.94 7.19 2.67
N LYS A 148 -6.16 6.88 2.23
CA LYS A 148 -7.39 7.23 2.96
C LYS A 148 -7.50 6.53 4.31
N VAL A 149 -7.13 5.25 4.41
CA VAL A 149 -7.14 4.49 5.67
C VAL A 149 -6.16 5.11 6.67
N VAL A 150 -4.93 5.37 6.23
CA VAL A 150 -3.89 5.96 7.06
C VAL A 150 -4.27 7.35 7.55
N TRP A 151 -4.79 8.21 6.66
CA TRP A 151 -5.15 9.60 6.98
C TRP A 151 -6.27 9.72 8.02
N THR A 152 -7.21 8.78 8.01
CA THR A 152 -8.34 8.77 8.96
C THR A 152 -7.83 8.65 10.40
N ARG A 153 -6.80 7.85 10.66
CA ARG A 153 -6.17 7.74 11.98
C ARG A 153 -5.34 8.97 12.33
N THR A 154 -4.55 9.49 11.38
CA THR A 154 -3.71 10.67 11.63
C THR A 154 -4.54 11.88 12.05
N ALA A 155 -5.71 12.09 11.44
CA ALA A 155 -6.63 13.15 11.84
C ALA A 155 -7.19 12.97 13.26
N LEU A 156 -7.53 11.75 13.67
CA LEU A 156 -8.03 11.45 15.02
C LEU A 156 -6.96 11.69 16.09
N GLN A 157 -5.71 11.32 15.81
CA GLN A 157 -4.58 11.58 16.72
C GLN A 157 -4.37 13.09 16.93
N LEU A 158 -4.42 13.87 15.84
CA LEU A 158 -4.30 15.33 15.90
C LEU A 158 -5.46 15.98 16.68
N ALA A 159 -6.68 15.47 16.52
CA ALA A 159 -7.85 15.97 17.25
C ALA A 159 -7.76 15.67 18.76
N ALA A 160 -7.36 14.45 19.13
CA ALA A 160 -7.17 14.08 20.53
C ALA A 160 -6.05 14.91 21.21
N GLU A 161 -4.94 15.18 20.51
CA GLU A 161 -3.88 16.04 21.04
C GLU A 161 -4.35 17.49 21.22
N ALA A 162 -5.19 18.01 20.31
CA ALA A 162 -5.76 19.35 20.42
C ALA A 162 -6.69 19.48 21.64
N GLU A 163 -7.55 18.48 21.90
CA GLU A 163 -8.43 18.48 23.09
C GLU A 163 -7.64 18.46 24.39
N LEU A 164 -6.55 17.68 24.46
CA LEU A 164 -5.68 17.64 25.63
C LEU A 164 -4.98 19.00 25.86
N ARG A 165 -4.55 19.67 24.79
CA ARG A 165 -3.97 21.03 24.88
C ARG A 165 -5.00 22.05 25.39
N ASP A 166 -6.24 22.00 24.89
CA ASP A 166 -7.32 22.88 25.33
C ASP A 166 -7.71 22.64 26.79
N ALA A 167 -7.73 21.37 27.23
CA ALA A 167 -8.00 21.02 28.62
C ALA A 167 -6.89 21.54 29.57
N ALA A 168 -5.62 21.37 29.20
CA ALA A 168 -4.50 21.89 29.97
C ALA A 168 -4.53 23.43 30.08
N ALA A 169 -4.85 24.13 28.98
CA ALA A 169 -4.99 25.58 28.98
C ALA A 169 -6.14 26.08 29.88
N ARG A 170 -7.23 25.30 30.02
CA ARG A 170 -8.34 25.64 30.93
C ARG A 170 -7.97 25.49 32.40
N ASP A 171 -7.19 24.47 32.75
CA ASP A 171 -6.74 24.26 34.13
C ASP A 171 -5.70 25.32 34.54
N GLU A 172 -4.78 25.70 33.65
CA GLU A 172 -3.84 26.81 33.89
C GLU A 172 -4.57 28.14 34.12
N ASN A 173 -5.59 28.45 33.31
CA ASN A 173 -6.38 29.67 33.46
C ASN A 173 -7.22 29.68 34.74
N LYS A 174 -7.68 28.52 35.24
CA LYS A 174 -8.34 28.45 36.55
C LYS A 174 -7.37 28.72 37.70
N GLY A 175 -6.16 28.14 37.65
CA GLY A 175 -5.15 28.37 38.69
C GLY A 175 -4.73 29.83 38.83
N LEU A 176 -4.72 30.59 37.73
CA LEU A 176 -4.41 32.03 37.72
C LEU A 176 -5.52 32.94 38.30
N LEU A 177 -6.75 32.44 38.44
CA LEU A 177 -7.88 33.21 38.96
C LEU A 177 -8.10 33.01 40.47
N ASP A 178 -7.48 31.97 41.05
CA ASP A 178 -7.60 31.60 42.47
C ASP A 178 -6.45 32.15 43.35
N ASP A 179 -5.47 32.86 42.75
CA ASP A 179 -4.36 33.62 43.39
C ASP A 179 -4.64 35.13 43.42
#